data_AF-A0A7C4TWY3-F1
#
_entry.id   AF-A0A7C4TWY3-F1
#
_cell.length_a   1.000
_cell.length_b   1.000
_cell.length_c   1.000
_cell.angle_alpha   90.00
_cell.angle_beta   90.00
_cell.angle_gamma   90.00
#
_symmetry.space_group_name_H-M   'P 1'
#
loop_
_entity.id
_entity.type
_entity.pdbx_description
1 polymer ?
#
loop_
_entity_poly.entity_id
_entity_poly.type
_entity_poly.pdbx_seq_one_letter_code
_entity_poly.pdbx_strand_id
1 'polypeptide(L)'
;MASLARLRLRDRDAVITREGLIFRVFGYTHPPEGYICDLEYAPASLFQSNNPKAFRTDGKNIFFKFYEDEAWHFVQKNFPQHMVFHKPLGKKVLGVQTANIAEVRKPEQALKRLVEAQPRDELLKALQKVLEATVLASGLSLENFGVFGSLLHGFYHPKFSDIDLIVYGKGNLEKIRKTLQELYSDGGLGFSNEFVDDSPIRGK
;
A
#
# COMPACT_ATOMS: atom_id res chain seq x y z
N MET A 1 -34.67 -7.29 5.29
CA MET A 1 -33.24 -7.60 5.08
C MET A 1 -32.50 -6.27 5.06
N ALA A 2 -31.91 -5.87 6.18
CA ALA A 2 -31.17 -4.61 6.26
C ALA A 2 -30.03 -4.64 5.24
N SER A 3 -29.99 -3.65 4.35
CA SER A 3 -28.83 -3.38 3.51
C SER A 3 -27.68 -3.05 4.45
N LEU A 4 -26.80 -4.02 4.70
CA LEU A 4 -25.49 -3.76 5.28
C LEU A 4 -24.80 -2.81 4.29
N ALA A 5 -24.59 -1.55 4.71
CA ALA A 5 -23.87 -0.57 3.91
C ALA A 5 -22.54 -1.20 3.48
N ARG A 6 -22.40 -1.44 2.17
CA ARG A 6 -21.20 -2.06 1.61
C ARG A 6 -20.01 -1.13 1.91
N LEU A 7 -18.98 -1.66 2.56
CA LEU A 7 -17.72 -0.93 2.80
C LEU A 7 -17.23 -0.34 1.47
N ARG A 8 -17.19 0.99 1.35
CA ARG A 8 -16.68 1.59 0.12
C ARG A 8 -15.15 1.66 0.20
N LEU A 9 -14.51 0.60 -0.26
CA LEU A 9 -13.06 0.50 -0.37
C LEU A 9 -12.56 1.12 -1.67
N ARG A 10 -11.35 1.68 -1.62
CA ARG A 10 -10.63 2.25 -2.77
C ARG A 10 -9.50 1.31 -3.17
N ASP A 11 -9.01 1.49 -4.40
CA ASP A 11 -7.74 0.90 -4.81
C ASP A 11 -6.66 1.21 -3.76
N ARG A 12 -5.87 0.19 -3.41
CA ARG A 12 -4.82 0.21 -2.37
C ARG A 12 -5.27 0.31 -0.92
N ASP A 13 -6.57 0.33 -0.62
CA ASP A 13 -7.02 0.01 0.73
C ASP A 13 -6.56 -1.41 1.10
N ALA A 14 -6.15 -1.62 2.35
CA ALA A 14 -5.80 -2.93 2.83
C ALA A 14 -6.94 -3.58 3.60
N VAL A 15 -7.19 -4.84 3.29
CA VAL A 15 -8.18 -5.71 3.92
C VAL A 15 -7.43 -6.79 4.68
N ILE A 16 -7.67 -6.89 5.97
CA ILE A 16 -7.10 -7.94 6.82
C ILE A 16 -8.23 -8.93 7.12
N THR A 17 -7.96 -10.19 6.84
CA THR A 17 -8.89 -11.31 7.08
C THR A 17 -8.80 -11.78 8.53
N ARG A 18 -9.73 -12.64 8.96
CA ARG A 18 -9.75 -13.17 10.34
C ARG A 18 -8.53 -14.05 10.65
N GLU A 19 -7.98 -14.67 9.61
CA GLU A 19 -6.76 -15.47 9.63
C GLU A 19 -5.50 -14.59 9.73
N GLY A 20 -5.62 -13.27 9.54
CA GLY A 20 -4.51 -12.32 9.56
C GLY A 20 -3.82 -12.12 8.21
N LEU A 21 -4.36 -12.68 7.11
CA LEU A 21 -3.87 -12.41 5.77
C LEU A 21 -4.18 -10.95 5.38
N ILE A 22 -3.21 -10.27 4.79
CA ILE A 22 -3.28 -8.85 4.41
C ILE A 22 -3.36 -8.74 2.90
N PHE A 23 -4.53 -8.33 2.43
CA PHE A 23 -4.86 -8.14 1.04
C PHE A 23 -4.86 -6.65 0.67
N ARG A 24 -4.36 -6.31 -0.51
CA ARG A 24 -4.51 -5.01 -1.14
C ARG A 24 -5.70 -5.03 -2.09
N VAL A 25 -6.66 -4.13 -1.92
CA VAL A 25 -7.78 -3.95 -2.86
C VAL A 25 -7.24 -3.51 -4.22
N PHE A 26 -7.73 -4.14 -5.29
CA PHE A 26 -7.29 -3.90 -6.66
C PHE A 26 -8.40 -3.26 -7.50
N GLY A 27 -8.20 -1.99 -7.88
CA GLY A 27 -9.13 -1.21 -8.67
C GLY A 27 -10.43 -0.85 -7.94
N TYR A 28 -11.46 -0.53 -8.72
CA TYR A 28 -12.76 -0.04 -8.21
C TYR A 28 -13.95 -0.89 -8.67
N THR A 29 -13.70 -1.93 -9.47
CA THR A 29 -14.75 -2.82 -9.98
C THR A 29 -14.70 -4.14 -9.24
N HIS A 30 -15.75 -4.43 -8.48
CA HIS A 30 -15.80 -5.59 -7.62
C HIS A 30 -17.15 -6.31 -7.71
N PRO A 31 -17.18 -7.64 -7.57
CA PRO A 31 -18.43 -8.39 -7.53
C PRO A 31 -19.22 -8.05 -6.25
N PRO A 32 -20.56 -8.17 -6.23
CA PRO A 32 -21.41 -7.70 -5.12
C PRO A 32 -20.99 -8.19 -3.72
N GLU A 33 -20.47 -9.42 -3.63
CA GLU A 33 -20.18 -10.14 -2.40
C GLU A 33 -18.81 -9.80 -1.76
N GLY A 34 -17.93 -9.10 -2.48
CA GLY A 34 -16.56 -8.90 -1.99
C GLY A 34 -15.75 -7.86 -2.75
N TYR A 35 -14.43 -7.99 -2.63
CA TYR A 35 -13.43 -7.15 -3.27
C TYR A 35 -12.45 -8.04 -4.01
N ILE A 36 -12.05 -7.59 -5.20
CA ILE A 36 -10.91 -8.18 -5.91
C ILE A 36 -9.68 -7.59 -5.25
N CYS A 37 -8.76 -8.45 -4.88
CA CYS A 37 -7.59 -8.07 -4.12
C CYS A 37 -6.36 -8.82 -4.62
N ASP A 38 -5.20 -8.33 -4.23
CA ASP A 38 -3.93 -9.04 -4.28
C ASP A 38 -3.51 -9.42 -2.85
N LEU A 39 -3.02 -10.63 -2.62
CA LEU A 39 -2.56 -11.05 -1.29
C LEU A 39 -1.11 -10.62 -1.12
N GLU A 40 -0.85 -9.61 -0.31
CA GLU A 40 0.51 -9.05 -0.18
C GLU A 40 1.29 -9.68 0.98
N TYR A 41 0.64 -9.98 2.10
CA TYR A 41 1.32 -10.52 3.29
C TYR A 41 0.52 -11.57 4.03
N ALA A 42 1.23 -12.49 4.66
CA ALA A 42 0.68 -13.45 5.62
C ALA A 42 1.53 -13.52 6.88
N PRO A 43 0.94 -13.83 8.05
CA PRO A 43 1.69 -14.04 9.28
C PRO A 43 2.57 -15.29 9.16
N ALA A 44 3.70 -15.30 9.87
CA ALA A 44 4.68 -16.39 9.87
C ALA A 44 4.12 -17.76 10.31
N SER A 45 2.99 -17.75 11.02
CA SER A 45 2.25 -18.96 11.42
C SER A 45 1.52 -19.63 10.26
N LEU A 46 1.25 -18.91 9.16
CA LEU A 46 0.54 -19.41 8.00
C LEU A 46 1.44 -19.57 6.77
N PHE A 47 2.42 -18.68 6.59
CA PHE A 47 3.31 -18.67 5.43
C PHE A 47 4.71 -18.23 5.81
N GLN A 48 5.70 -18.90 5.23
CA GLN A 48 7.11 -18.52 5.29
C GLN A 48 7.68 -18.58 3.88
N SER A 49 8.46 -17.57 3.51
CA SER A 49 9.16 -17.53 2.21
C SER A 49 10.66 -17.66 2.45
N ASN A 50 11.33 -18.38 1.55
CA ASN A 50 12.78 -18.46 1.51
C ASN A 50 13.43 -17.22 0.86
N ASN A 51 12.61 -16.32 0.30
CA ASN A 51 13.11 -15.07 -0.26
C ASN A 51 13.58 -14.15 0.89
N PRO A 52 14.86 -13.76 0.95
CA PRO A 52 15.38 -12.91 2.02
C PRO A 52 14.73 -11.51 2.04
N LYS A 53 14.12 -11.08 0.92
CA LYS A 53 13.40 -9.81 0.83
C LYS A 53 11.95 -9.89 1.32
N ALA A 54 11.45 -11.06 1.73
CA ALA A 54 10.06 -11.25 2.14
C ALA A 54 9.78 -10.91 3.60
N PHE A 55 10.78 -11.02 4.47
CA PHE A 55 10.60 -10.77 5.90
C PHE A 55 10.06 -9.36 6.18
N ARG A 56 9.02 -9.27 7.01
CA ARG A 56 8.43 -8.03 7.53
C ARG A 56 8.10 -8.20 9.01
N THR A 57 8.19 -7.12 9.78
CA THR A 57 7.79 -7.13 11.18
C THR A 57 7.29 -5.76 11.61
N ASP A 58 6.30 -5.74 12.49
CA ASP A 58 5.83 -4.55 13.21
C ASP A 58 6.47 -4.40 14.60
N GLY A 59 7.51 -5.22 14.89
CA GLY A 59 8.17 -5.33 16.19
C GLY A 59 7.50 -6.29 17.19
N LYS A 60 6.29 -6.77 16.90
CA LYS A 60 5.55 -7.73 17.74
C LYS A 60 5.27 -9.04 17.03
N ASN A 61 4.97 -8.96 15.74
CA ASN A 61 4.60 -10.06 14.89
C ASN A 61 5.54 -10.14 13.68
N ILE A 62 5.64 -11.32 13.09
CA ILE A 62 6.41 -11.57 11.87
C ILE A 62 5.44 -11.89 10.74
N PHE A 63 5.68 -11.26 9.60
CA PHE A 63 4.96 -11.46 8.36
C PHE A 63 5.93 -11.76 7.23
N PHE A 64 5.43 -12.42 6.19
CA PHE A 64 6.15 -12.63 4.94
C PHE A 64 5.36 -12.00 3.80
N LYS A 65 6.05 -11.19 2.99
CA LYS A 65 5.53 -10.67 1.73
C LYS A 65 5.55 -11.79 0.69
N PHE A 66 4.45 -11.96 -0.04
CA PHE A 66 4.43 -12.83 -1.19
C PHE A 66 5.14 -12.18 -2.39
N TYR A 67 5.88 -12.99 -3.14
CA TYR A 67 6.47 -12.63 -4.42
C TYR A 67 5.90 -13.50 -5.54
N GLU A 68 5.92 -12.96 -6.75
CA GLU A 68 5.55 -13.69 -7.97
C GLU A 68 4.17 -14.37 -7.83
N ASP A 69 4.11 -15.68 -8.00
CA ASP A 69 2.88 -16.48 -7.94
C ASP A 69 2.67 -17.19 -6.58
N GLU A 70 3.52 -16.92 -5.57
CA GLU A 70 3.43 -17.56 -4.25
C GLU A 70 2.04 -17.35 -3.62
N ALA A 71 1.52 -16.11 -3.70
CA ALA A 71 0.21 -15.73 -3.19
C ALA A 71 -0.92 -16.56 -3.80
N TRP A 72 -0.86 -16.77 -5.11
CA TRP A 72 -1.88 -17.49 -5.86
C TRP A 72 -1.93 -18.96 -5.44
N HIS A 73 -0.76 -19.63 -5.45
CA HIS A 73 -0.64 -21.03 -5.05
C HIS A 73 -1.03 -21.24 -3.59
N PHE A 74 -0.59 -20.33 -2.72
CA PHE A 74 -0.91 -20.37 -1.30
C PHE A 74 -2.42 -20.31 -1.04
N VAL A 75 -3.12 -19.36 -1.67
CA VAL A 75 -4.57 -19.20 -1.50
C VAL A 75 -5.33 -20.37 -2.10
N GLN A 76 -4.98 -20.81 -3.31
CA GLN A 76 -5.68 -21.94 -3.94
C GLN A 76 -5.61 -23.21 -3.09
N LYS A 77 -4.47 -23.47 -2.45
CA LYS A 77 -4.26 -24.67 -1.63
C LYS A 77 -4.89 -24.57 -0.25
N ASN A 78 -4.73 -23.44 0.43
CA ASN A 78 -5.01 -23.34 1.87
C ASN A 78 -6.27 -22.53 2.19
N PHE A 79 -6.65 -21.58 1.33
CA PHE A 79 -7.76 -20.66 1.57
C PHE A 79 -8.61 -20.43 0.30
N PRO A 80 -9.17 -21.49 -0.33
CA PRO A 80 -9.90 -21.38 -1.58
C PRO A 80 -11.14 -20.46 -1.50
N GLN A 81 -11.62 -20.14 -0.29
CA GLN A 81 -12.66 -19.13 -0.06
C GLN A 81 -12.25 -17.70 -0.48
N HIS A 82 -10.95 -17.42 -0.60
CA HIS A 82 -10.41 -16.16 -1.09
C HIS A 82 -10.20 -16.14 -2.62
N MET A 83 -10.84 -17.07 -3.34
CA MET A 83 -10.93 -17.09 -4.80
C MET A 83 -12.32 -16.61 -5.24
N VAL A 84 -12.43 -15.34 -5.63
CA VAL A 84 -13.69 -14.67 -6.00
C VAL A 84 -13.88 -14.69 -7.51
N PHE A 85 -15.11 -14.90 -8.00
CA PHE A 85 -15.39 -14.93 -9.44
C PHE A 85 -15.37 -13.53 -10.06
N HIS A 86 -14.47 -13.31 -11.02
CA HIS A 86 -14.39 -12.07 -11.77
C HIS A 86 -15.09 -12.23 -13.13
N LYS A 87 -16.35 -11.76 -13.20
CA LYS A 87 -17.22 -11.91 -14.37
C LYS A 87 -16.58 -11.45 -15.70
N PRO A 88 -15.90 -10.29 -15.80
CA PRO A 88 -15.24 -9.87 -17.05
C PRO A 88 -14.16 -10.85 -17.56
N LEU A 89 -13.46 -11.55 -16.67
CA LEU A 89 -12.45 -12.54 -17.05
C LEU A 89 -13.00 -13.97 -17.15
N GLY A 90 -14.24 -14.21 -16.70
CA GLY A 90 -14.83 -15.54 -16.65
C GLY A 90 -14.08 -16.55 -15.77
N LYS A 91 -13.27 -16.07 -14.81
CA LYS A 91 -12.39 -16.90 -13.95
C LYS A 91 -12.43 -16.42 -12.51
N LYS A 92 -12.06 -17.32 -11.58
CA LYS A 92 -11.81 -16.93 -10.19
C LYS A 92 -10.44 -16.25 -10.08
N VAL A 93 -10.37 -15.20 -9.29
CA VAL A 93 -9.14 -14.43 -8.98
C VAL A 93 -9.05 -14.24 -7.47
N LEU A 94 -7.90 -13.75 -6.99
CA LEU A 94 -7.74 -13.41 -5.57
C LEU A 94 -8.74 -12.32 -5.15
N GLY A 95 -9.32 -12.50 -3.98
CA GLY A 95 -10.28 -11.56 -3.44
C GLY A 95 -10.78 -11.94 -2.06
N VAL A 96 -11.47 -11.00 -1.42
CA VAL A 96 -11.99 -11.20 -0.07
C VAL A 96 -13.49 -10.93 -0.07
N GLN A 97 -14.27 -11.92 0.36
CA GLN A 97 -15.69 -11.74 0.62
C GLN A 97 -15.88 -10.81 1.81
N THR A 98 -16.90 -9.95 1.75
CA THR A 98 -17.15 -8.93 2.79
C THR A 98 -17.28 -9.53 4.18
N ALA A 99 -17.87 -10.74 4.29
CA ALA A 99 -18.05 -11.45 5.56
C ALA A 99 -16.73 -11.89 6.23
N ASN A 100 -15.64 -12.00 5.46
CA ASN A 100 -14.33 -12.47 5.93
C ASN A 100 -13.38 -11.32 6.29
N ILE A 101 -13.81 -10.07 6.10
CA ILE A 101 -13.03 -8.89 6.47
C ILE A 101 -13.08 -8.72 8.00
N ALA A 102 -11.91 -8.72 8.64
CA ALA A 102 -11.76 -8.45 10.06
C ALA A 102 -11.38 -6.99 10.33
N GLU A 103 -10.48 -6.42 9.54
CA GLU A 103 -10.00 -5.05 9.68
C GLU A 103 -9.76 -4.44 8.29
N VAL A 104 -9.92 -3.12 8.19
CA VAL A 104 -9.55 -2.33 7.01
C VAL A 104 -8.53 -1.27 7.42
N ARG A 105 -7.42 -1.17 6.69
CA ARG A 105 -6.45 -0.08 6.83
C ARG A 105 -6.52 0.81 5.61
N LYS A 106 -6.86 2.07 5.85
CA LYS A 106 -6.98 3.09 4.81
C LYS A 106 -5.70 3.94 4.71
N PRO A 107 -5.10 4.08 3.52
CA PRO A 107 -3.88 4.85 3.32
C PRO A 107 -3.95 6.30 3.83
N GLU A 108 -5.06 7.00 3.61
CA GLU A 108 -5.23 8.39 4.04
C GLU A 108 -5.27 8.51 5.57
N GLN A 109 -5.87 7.53 6.24
CA GLN A 109 -5.95 7.51 7.70
C GLN A 109 -4.61 7.15 8.32
N ALA A 110 -3.87 6.22 7.72
CA ALA A 110 -2.53 5.87 8.14
C ALA A 110 -1.58 7.06 7.99
N LEU A 111 -1.63 7.77 6.86
CA LEU A 111 -0.80 8.95 6.64
C LEU A 111 -1.10 10.03 7.67
N LYS A 112 -2.39 10.33 7.91
CA LYS A 112 -2.81 11.31 8.91
C LYS A 112 -2.18 11.03 10.27
N ARG A 113 -2.25 9.78 10.76
CA ARG A 113 -1.64 9.38 12.04
C ARG A 113 -0.12 9.56 12.05
N LEU A 114 0.56 9.25 10.95
CA LEU A 114 2.02 9.40 10.85
C LEU A 114 2.47 10.85 10.83
N VAL A 115 1.66 11.76 10.29
CA VAL A 115 1.94 13.21 10.25
C VAL A 115 1.62 13.88 11.58
N GLU A 116 0.55 13.48 12.25
CA GLU A 116 0.16 14.03 13.57
C GLU A 116 1.09 13.60 14.71
N ALA A 117 1.80 12.49 14.55
CA ALA A 117 2.74 11.99 15.55
C ALA A 117 4.12 12.66 15.44
N GLN A 118 4.80 12.81 16.59
CA GLN A 118 6.22 13.17 16.61
C GLN A 118 7.03 12.09 15.87
N PRO A 119 7.87 12.43 14.89
CA PRO A 119 8.59 11.43 14.11
C PRO A 119 9.70 10.80 14.96
N ARG A 120 9.56 9.50 15.23
CA ARG A 120 10.44 8.73 16.11
C ARG A 120 11.73 8.24 15.45
N ASP A 121 11.83 8.33 14.13
CA ASP A 121 12.96 7.84 13.33
C ASP A 121 13.18 8.69 12.08
N GLU A 122 14.28 8.44 11.37
CA GLU A 122 14.71 9.23 10.20
C GLU A 122 13.78 9.09 9.00
N LEU A 123 13.13 7.94 8.81
CA LEU A 123 12.22 7.71 7.70
C LEU A 123 10.92 8.49 7.90
N LEU A 124 10.37 8.50 9.13
CA LEU A 124 9.20 9.31 9.42
C LEU A 124 9.50 10.81 9.37
N LYS A 125 10.70 11.25 9.78
CA LYS A 125 11.14 12.64 9.59
C LYS A 125 11.20 12.99 8.10
N ALA A 126 11.77 12.11 7.28
CA ALA A 126 11.84 12.29 5.84
C ALA A 126 10.44 12.32 5.20
N LEU A 127 9.53 11.41 5.60
CA LEU A 127 8.13 11.40 5.15
C LEU A 127 7.45 12.75 5.43
N GLN A 128 7.53 13.24 6.68
CA GLN A 128 6.90 14.50 7.05
C GLN A 128 7.49 15.68 6.27
N LYS A 129 8.82 15.74 6.12
CA LYS A 129 9.50 16.80 5.36
C LYS A 129 9.13 16.79 3.87
N VAL A 130 9.15 15.61 3.24
CA VAL A 130 8.78 15.47 1.81
C VAL A 130 7.34 15.91 1.61
N LEU A 131 6.44 15.48 2.48
CA LEU A 131 5.03 15.81 2.38
C LEU A 131 4.76 17.30 2.61
N GLU A 132 5.40 17.91 3.61
CA GLU A 132 5.29 19.35 3.90
C GLU A 132 5.72 20.19 2.69
N ALA A 133 6.92 19.92 2.15
CA ALA A 133 7.43 20.63 0.98
C ALA A 133 6.51 20.45 -0.24
N THR A 134 6.01 19.22 -0.44
CA THR A 134 5.11 18.90 -1.55
C THR A 134 3.75 19.59 -1.41
N VAL A 135 3.16 19.59 -0.22
CA VAL A 135 1.89 20.27 0.10
C VAL A 135 2.02 21.77 -0.11
N LEU A 136 3.10 22.37 0.40
CA LEU A 136 3.36 23.80 0.27
C LEU A 136 3.52 24.21 -1.19
N ALA A 137 4.38 23.53 -1.94
CA ALA A 137 4.67 23.87 -3.33
C ALA A 137 3.50 23.54 -4.28
N SER A 138 2.77 22.46 -4.04
CA SER A 138 1.61 22.09 -4.87
C SER A 138 0.33 22.82 -4.46
N GLY A 139 0.20 23.33 -3.23
CA GLY A 139 -1.07 23.84 -2.70
C GLY A 139 -2.17 22.78 -2.59
N LEU A 140 -1.83 21.49 -2.56
CA LEU A 140 -2.77 20.41 -2.25
C LEU A 140 -2.87 20.21 -0.74
N SER A 141 -4.06 19.88 -0.24
CA SER A 141 -4.25 19.48 1.15
C SER A 141 -3.83 18.03 1.40
N LEU A 142 -3.54 17.71 2.68
CA LEU A 142 -3.16 16.38 3.14
C LEU A 142 -4.17 15.27 2.77
N GLU A 143 -5.45 15.60 2.66
CA GLU A 143 -6.53 14.65 2.31
C GLU A 143 -6.42 14.09 0.88
N ASN A 144 -5.61 14.72 0.03
CA ASN A 144 -5.31 14.25 -1.32
C ASN A 144 -4.25 13.14 -1.34
N PHE A 145 -3.73 12.75 -0.17
CA PHE A 145 -2.63 11.80 -0.06
C PHE A 145 -2.96 10.61 0.84
N GLY A 146 -2.18 9.54 0.69
CA GLY A 146 -2.13 8.40 1.59
C GLY A 146 -0.73 7.79 1.61
N VAL A 147 -0.49 6.84 2.51
CA VAL A 147 0.73 6.01 2.50
C VAL A 147 0.43 4.58 2.11
N PHE A 148 1.34 3.96 1.39
CA PHE A 148 1.22 2.58 0.95
C PHE A 148 2.33 1.69 1.53
N GLY A 149 2.26 0.38 1.24
CA GLY A 149 3.32 -0.56 1.53
C GLY A 149 3.68 -0.65 3.01
N SER A 150 4.99 -0.63 3.30
CA SER A 150 5.51 -0.87 4.64
C SER A 150 5.02 0.16 5.67
N LEU A 151 4.86 1.43 5.27
CA LEU A 151 4.34 2.50 6.11
C LEU A 151 2.87 2.28 6.49
N LEU A 152 2.03 1.83 5.55
CA LEU A 152 0.62 1.53 5.80
C LEU A 152 0.44 0.47 6.90
N HIS A 153 1.32 -0.54 6.90
CA HIS A 153 1.23 -1.68 7.82
C HIS A 153 2.09 -1.54 9.08
N GLY A 154 2.97 -0.54 9.15
CA GLY A 154 3.94 -0.40 10.23
C GLY A 154 5.11 -1.39 10.15
N PHE A 155 5.38 -1.94 8.96
CA PHE A 155 6.46 -2.89 8.70
C PHE A 155 7.77 -2.24 8.24
N TYR A 156 7.84 -0.92 8.23
CA TYR A 156 8.95 -0.19 7.64
C TYR A 156 10.22 -0.31 8.50
N HIS A 157 11.37 -0.34 7.83
CA HIS A 157 12.67 -0.22 8.45
C HIS A 157 13.21 1.20 8.21
N PRO A 158 13.62 1.96 9.24
CA PRO A 158 14.03 3.37 9.10
C PRO A 158 15.11 3.64 8.04
N LYS A 159 16.03 2.69 7.84
CA LYS A 159 17.15 2.83 6.89
C LYS A 159 16.93 2.26 5.49
N PHE A 160 15.95 1.37 5.32
CA PHE A 160 15.90 0.50 4.15
C PHE A 160 14.54 0.48 3.45
N SER A 161 13.49 1.03 4.08
CA SER A 161 12.20 1.13 3.44
C SER A 161 12.07 2.43 2.68
N ASP A 162 11.36 2.36 1.56
CA ASP A 162 11.00 3.53 0.77
C ASP A 162 9.78 4.23 1.36
N ILE A 163 9.56 5.47 0.93
CA ILE A 163 8.35 6.23 1.22
C ILE A 163 7.42 6.12 0.01
N ASP A 164 6.39 5.28 0.14
CA ASP A 164 5.36 5.11 -0.88
C ASP A 164 4.15 6.02 -0.60
N LEU A 165 4.03 7.14 -1.32
CA LEU A 165 2.87 8.03 -1.25
C LEU A 165 1.83 7.69 -2.32
N ILE A 166 0.56 7.72 -1.92
CA ILE A 166 -0.60 7.71 -2.82
C ILE A 166 -1.02 9.15 -3.06
N VAL A 167 -1.32 9.49 -4.31
CA VAL A 167 -1.97 10.75 -4.69
C VAL A 167 -3.35 10.43 -5.24
N TYR A 168 -4.39 10.90 -4.56
CA TYR A 168 -5.78 10.68 -4.97
C TYR A 168 -6.21 11.69 -6.03
N GLY A 169 -6.63 11.19 -7.20
CA GLY A 169 -7.18 11.99 -8.29
C GLY A 169 -6.17 12.30 -9.39
N LYS A 170 -6.61 12.18 -10.65
CA LYS A 170 -5.77 12.39 -11.84
C LYS A 170 -5.19 13.81 -11.90
N GLY A 171 -6.02 14.83 -11.67
CA GLY A 171 -5.57 16.23 -11.69
C GLY A 171 -4.56 16.53 -10.57
N ASN A 172 -4.73 15.92 -9.40
CA ASN A 172 -3.77 16.04 -8.29
C ASN A 172 -2.43 15.37 -8.64
N LEU A 173 -2.46 14.20 -9.29
CA LEU A 173 -1.25 13.54 -9.78
C LEU A 173 -0.51 14.40 -10.82
N GLU A 174 -1.23 15.00 -11.77
CA GLU A 174 -0.64 15.92 -12.76
C GLU A 174 0.02 17.12 -12.08
N LYS A 175 -0.64 17.69 -11.06
CA LYS A 175 -0.09 18.80 -10.26
C LYS A 175 1.18 18.39 -9.53
N ILE A 176 1.17 17.24 -8.86
CA ILE A 176 2.32 16.72 -8.11
C ILE A 176 3.51 16.43 -9.01
N ARG A 177 3.28 15.89 -10.22
CA ARG A 177 4.36 15.67 -11.18
C ARG A 177 5.06 16.97 -11.58
N LYS A 178 4.31 18.06 -11.80
CA LYS A 178 4.89 19.38 -12.08
C LYS A 178 5.63 19.94 -10.88
N THR A 179 5.02 19.88 -9.70
CA THR A 179 5.66 20.31 -8.45
C THR A 179 6.98 19.58 -8.20
N LEU A 180 7.03 18.27 -8.37
CA LEU A 180 8.27 17.50 -8.19
C LEU A 180 9.33 17.90 -9.23
N GLN A 181 8.97 18.15 -10.49
CA GLN A 181 9.92 18.66 -11.49
C GLN A 181 10.55 20.00 -11.07
N GLU A 182 9.75 20.90 -10.51
CA GLU A 182 10.22 22.19 -9.99
C GLU A 182 11.15 21.98 -8.78
N LEU A 183 10.75 21.15 -7.82
CA LEU A 183 11.55 20.83 -6.63
C LEU A 183 12.89 20.18 -6.98
N TYR A 184 12.93 19.29 -7.99
CA TYR A 184 14.18 18.67 -8.45
C TYR A 184 15.11 19.65 -9.18
N SER A 185 14.56 20.72 -9.75
CA SER A 185 15.34 21.73 -10.46
C SER A 185 15.99 22.75 -9.51
N ASP A 186 15.52 22.82 -8.26
CA ASP A 186 16.05 23.69 -7.22
C ASP A 186 16.92 22.90 -6.23
N GLY A 187 18.24 22.93 -6.46
CA GLY A 187 19.22 22.25 -5.61
C GLY A 187 19.27 22.73 -4.15
N GLY A 188 18.62 23.86 -3.81
CA GLY A 188 18.53 24.37 -2.45
C GLY A 188 17.50 23.65 -1.56
N LEU A 189 16.58 22.89 -2.15
CA LEU A 189 15.44 22.31 -1.42
C LEU A 189 15.69 20.88 -0.92
N GLY A 190 16.87 20.31 -1.23
CA GLY A 190 17.26 18.98 -0.78
C GLY A 190 16.49 17.85 -1.47
N PHE A 191 15.89 18.12 -2.63
CA PHE A 191 15.29 17.13 -3.51
C PHE A 191 16.25 16.80 -4.64
N SER A 192 16.35 15.52 -4.98
CA SER A 192 17.06 15.04 -6.16
C SER A 192 16.21 13.99 -6.86
N ASN A 193 16.29 13.95 -8.18
CA ASN A 193 15.66 12.91 -8.98
C ASN A 193 16.71 11.84 -9.27
N GLU A 194 16.52 10.64 -8.72
CA GLU A 194 17.44 9.53 -8.98
C GLU A 194 17.42 9.09 -10.45
N PHE A 195 16.31 9.30 -11.17
CA PHE A 195 16.15 8.91 -12.58
C PHE A 195 16.51 10.02 -13.58
N VAL A 196 17.43 10.91 -13.24
CA VAL A 196 17.95 11.93 -14.19
C VAL A 196 18.73 11.25 -15.32
N ASP A 197 19.37 10.12 -15.03
CA ASP A 197 19.97 9.24 -16.00
C ASP A 197 19.66 7.76 -15.66
N ASP A 198 20.09 6.84 -16.51
CA ASP A 198 19.85 5.41 -16.33
C ASP A 198 20.78 4.76 -15.27
N SER A 199 21.65 5.53 -14.59
CA SER A 199 22.60 4.97 -13.63
C SER A 199 21.97 4.14 -12.50
N PRO A 200 20.76 4.45 -11.95
CA PRO A 200 20.16 3.63 -10.90
C PRO A 200 19.55 2.31 -11.39
N ILE A 201 19.40 2.14 -12.70
CA ILE A 201 18.80 0.97 -13.34
C ILE A 201 19.86 0.09 -14.02
N ARG A 202 21.06 0.62 -14.30
CA ARG A 202 22.19 -0.14 -14.84
C ARG A 202 22.56 -1.31 -13.90
N GLY A 203 22.30 -2.53 -14.34
CA GLY A 203 22.69 -3.76 -13.65
C GLY A 203 21.66 -4.33 -12.66
N LYS A 204 20.44 -3.78 -12.63
CA LYS A 204 19.26 -4.48 -12.10
C LYS A 204 18.61 -5.32 -13.20
#